data_AF-T0PXI0-F1
#
_entry.id   AF-T0PXI0-F1
#
_cell.length_a   1.000
_cell.length_b   1.000
_cell.length_c   1.000
_cell.angle_alpha   90.00
_cell.angle_beta   90.00
_cell.angle_gamma   90.00
#
_symmetry.space_group_name_H-M   'P 1'
#
loop_
_entity.id
_entity.type
_entity.pdbx_description
1 polymer ?
#
loop_
_entity_poly.entity_id
_entity_poly.type
_entity_poly.pdbx_seq_one_letter_code
_entity_poly.pdbx_strand_id
1 'polypeptide(L)'
;MASSLAYDVLVQPDLRELIFAYQAGVSCTLHHMLALYHQKLDQVQYLYHPDLSELVDPIRLRGYMLCRLIREGYCDEANELLDTFPGSNDIRLPSRLAPLLRWTIDSAAKHRNLALIKRLHARGLGAASVRAMDLAAEHGDLAIVEFLHTHRREGCSKIAFKKAKKHKEVLAFLKANRPNDARIRPPVYGEPKVPLSHVLTCAIQ
;
A
#
# COMPACT_ATOMS: atom_id res chain seq x y z
N MET A 1 -10.97 20.27 45.50
CA MET A 1 -11.38 19.40 44.39
C MET A 1 -10.24 18.43 44.16
N ALA A 2 -10.42 17.14 44.49
CA ALA A 2 -9.37 16.16 44.28
C ALA A 2 -9.17 15.99 42.77
N SER A 3 -8.02 16.40 42.23
CA SER A 3 -7.62 15.96 40.90
C SER A 3 -7.52 14.44 40.97
N SER A 4 -8.29 13.75 40.13
CA SER A 4 -8.11 12.31 40.02
C SER A 4 -6.70 12.07 39.46
N LEU A 5 -6.03 11.00 39.90
CA LEU A 5 -4.72 10.62 39.38
C LEU A 5 -4.70 10.58 37.83
N ALA A 6 -5.85 10.23 37.23
CA ALA A 6 -6.06 10.23 35.79
C ALA A 6 -6.03 11.64 35.16
N TYR A 7 -6.56 12.66 35.84
CA TYR A 7 -6.52 14.05 35.37
C TYR A 7 -5.09 14.58 35.35
N ASP A 8 -4.31 14.30 36.40
CA ASP A 8 -2.94 14.79 36.51
C ASP A 8 -2.03 14.14 35.45
N VAL A 9 -2.25 12.87 35.12
CA VAL A 9 -1.56 12.16 34.03
C VAL A 9 -1.93 12.74 32.65
N LEU A 10 -3.20 13.10 32.42
CA LEU A 10 -3.68 13.62 31.13
C LEU A 10 -3.22 15.06 30.82
N VAL A 11 -2.86 15.83 31.85
CA VAL A 11 -2.48 17.24 31.73
C VAL A 11 -0.96 17.44 31.70
N GLN A 12 -0.18 16.42 32.06
CA GLN A 12 1.29 16.45 31.94
C GLN A 12 1.71 16.59 30.47
N PRO A 13 2.40 17.66 30.06
CA PRO A 13 2.71 17.94 28.65
C PRO A 13 3.42 16.77 27.94
N ASP A 14 4.41 16.18 28.62
CA ASP A 14 5.25 15.10 28.09
C ASP A 14 4.47 13.79 27.90
N LEU A 15 3.46 13.56 28.74
CA LEU A 15 2.58 12.40 28.68
C LEU A 15 1.35 12.67 27.81
N ARG A 16 0.93 13.92 27.68
CA ARG A 16 -0.23 14.34 26.90
C ARG A 16 -0.02 14.05 25.42
N GLU A 17 1.16 14.37 24.87
CA GLU A 17 1.52 13.95 23.52
C GLU A 17 1.56 12.42 23.38
N LEU A 18 2.10 11.70 24.38
CA LEU A 18 2.18 10.23 24.39
C LEU A 18 0.81 9.53 24.52
N ILE A 19 -0.12 10.13 25.27
CA ILE A 19 -1.47 9.62 25.52
C ILE A 19 -2.38 9.92 24.33
N PHE A 20 -2.30 11.11 23.73
CA PHE A 20 -2.98 11.39 22.46
C PHE A 20 -2.32 10.68 21.27
N ALA A 21 -1.04 10.31 21.38
CA ALA A 21 -0.35 9.43 20.45
C ALA A 21 -0.87 7.99 20.51
N TYR A 22 -1.23 7.51 21.70
CA TYR A 22 -1.86 6.21 21.91
C TYR A 22 -3.34 6.24 21.49
N GLN A 23 -3.60 6.18 20.18
CA GLN A 23 -4.87 5.66 19.71
C GLN A 23 -4.87 4.16 19.97
N ALA A 24 -5.76 3.68 20.85
CA ALA A 24 -5.86 2.27 21.18
C ALA A 24 -5.91 1.40 19.90
N GLY A 25 -4.93 0.52 19.73
CA GLY A 25 -4.82 -0.39 18.58
C GLY A 25 -3.77 -0.03 17.52
N VAL A 26 -3.05 1.09 17.65
CA VAL A 26 -1.94 1.47 16.74
C VAL A 26 -0.59 1.07 17.35
N SER A 27 0.26 0.34 16.62
CA SER A 27 1.61 0.00 17.07
C SER A 27 2.49 1.24 17.18
N CYS A 28 3.51 1.16 18.04
CA CYS A 28 4.50 2.23 18.18
C CYS A 28 5.15 2.61 16.85
N THR A 29 5.39 1.63 15.97
CA THR A 29 5.98 1.83 14.65
C THR A 29 5.04 2.61 13.74
N LEU A 30 3.77 2.20 13.66
CA LEU A 30 2.79 2.87 12.81
C LEU A 30 2.48 4.29 13.32
N HIS A 31 2.42 4.47 14.64
CA HIS A 31 2.29 5.76 15.27
C HIS A 31 3.47 6.68 14.93
N HIS A 32 4.70 6.21 15.12
CA HIS A 32 5.91 6.98 14.82
C HIS A 32 5.95 7.42 13.35
N MET A 33 5.56 6.54 12.43
CA MET A 33 5.44 6.89 11.02
C MET A 33 4.37 7.95 10.77
N LEU A 34 3.17 7.82 11.34
CA LEU A 34 2.10 8.82 11.20
C LEU A 34 2.54 10.19 11.73
N ALA A 35 3.20 10.23 12.89
CA ALA A 35 3.70 11.45 13.50
C ALA A 35 4.78 12.13 12.63
N LEU A 36 5.76 11.37 12.14
CA LEU A 36 6.79 11.90 11.26
C LEU A 36 6.24 12.39 9.92
N TYR A 37 5.21 11.72 9.40
CA TYR A 37 4.52 12.16 8.19
C TYR A 37 3.76 13.46 8.41
N HIS A 38 3.03 13.59 9.52
CA HIS A 38 2.38 14.85 9.90
C HIS A 38 3.40 15.99 10.04
N GLN A 39 4.49 15.77 10.77
CA GLN A 39 5.55 16.77 10.94
C GLN A 39 6.18 17.20 9.62
N LYS A 40 6.31 16.28 8.64
CA LYS A 40 6.84 16.60 7.31
C LYS A 40 5.84 17.36 6.46
N LEU A 41 4.53 17.11 6.58
CA LEU A 41 3.50 17.88 5.88
C LEU A 41 3.40 19.33 6.35
N ASP A 42 3.81 19.62 7.59
CA ASP A 42 3.91 20.98 8.11
C ASP A 42 5.04 21.80 7.45
N GLN A 43 5.94 21.15 6.70
CA GLN A 43 6.95 21.86 5.92
C GLN A 43 6.31 22.53 4.69
N VAL A 44 6.64 23.82 4.51
CA VAL A 44 6.19 24.72 3.43
C VAL A 44 6.11 24.04 2.06
N GLN A 45 7.11 23.23 1.69
CA GLN A 45 7.16 22.55 0.40
C GLN A 45 5.97 21.60 0.10
N TYR A 46 5.30 21.06 1.12
CA TYR A 46 4.12 20.19 0.95
C TYR A 46 2.81 20.98 0.85
N LEU A 47 2.73 22.14 1.51
CA LEU A 47 1.56 23.01 1.47
C LEU A 47 1.35 23.65 0.09
N TYR A 48 2.43 23.97 -0.62
CA TYR A 48 2.35 24.67 -1.91
C TYR A 48 2.50 23.76 -3.14
N HIS A 49 2.77 22.46 -2.95
CA HIS A 49 2.86 21.53 -4.08
C HIS A 49 1.45 21.08 -4.51
N PRO A 50 1.05 21.26 -5.79
CA PRO A 50 -0.32 21.04 -6.25
C PRO A 50 -0.81 19.60 -6.02
N ASP A 51 0.10 18.62 -6.19
CA ASP A 51 -0.22 17.20 -6.00
C ASP A 51 -0.19 16.73 -4.54
N LEU A 52 0.53 17.43 -3.65
CA LEU A 52 0.69 17.00 -2.24
C LEU A 52 -0.30 17.70 -1.31
N SER A 53 -0.93 18.79 -1.77
CA SER A 53 -2.01 19.47 -1.06
C SER A 53 -3.17 18.56 -0.64
N GLU A 54 -3.40 17.43 -1.35
CA GLU A 54 -4.43 16.46 -0.96
C GLU A 54 -4.07 15.64 0.29
N LEU A 55 -2.79 15.61 0.68
CA LEU A 55 -2.32 14.86 1.85
C LEU A 55 -2.59 15.59 3.18
N VAL A 56 -3.05 16.84 3.14
CA VAL A 56 -3.55 17.55 4.32
C VAL A 56 -4.79 16.85 4.91
N ASP A 57 -5.57 16.17 4.07
CA ASP A 57 -6.69 15.33 4.51
C ASP A 57 -6.14 14.02 5.15
N PRO A 58 -6.40 13.78 6.46
CA PRO A 58 -5.90 12.59 7.15
C PRO A 58 -6.32 11.27 6.50
N ILE A 59 -7.49 11.22 5.86
CA ILE A 59 -8.00 10.02 5.19
C ILE A 59 -7.14 9.70 3.95
N ARG A 60 -6.70 10.74 3.23
CA ARG A 60 -5.83 10.61 2.05
C ARG A 60 -4.39 10.37 2.43
N LEU A 61 -3.93 10.96 3.53
CA LEU A 61 -2.62 10.68 4.10
C LEU A 61 -2.48 9.19 4.43
N ARG A 62 -3.47 8.58 5.10
CA ARG A 62 -3.48 7.14 5.37
C ARG A 62 -3.43 6.32 4.08
N GLY A 63 -4.19 6.70 3.06
CA GLY A 63 -4.14 6.02 1.76
C GLY A 63 -2.79 6.15 1.05
N TYR A 64 -2.14 7.31 1.16
CA TYR A 64 -0.78 7.50 0.68
C TYR A 64 0.22 6.61 1.42
N MET A 65 0.16 6.59 2.76
CA MET A 65 1.02 5.77 3.61
C MET A 65 0.85 4.28 3.30
N LEU A 66 -0.39 3.80 3.20
CA LEU A 66 -0.69 2.43 2.81
C LEU A 66 0.05 2.04 1.53
N CYS A 67 -0.08 2.85 0.47
CA CYS A 67 0.59 2.57 -0.80
C CYS A 67 2.11 2.60 -0.69
N ARG A 68 2.68 3.51 0.12
CA ARG A 68 4.12 3.57 0.35
C ARG A 68 4.63 2.34 1.09
N LEU A 69 3.98 1.94 2.17
CA LEU A 69 4.34 0.75 2.94
C LEU A 69 4.39 -0.49 2.06
N ILE A 70 3.34 -0.70 1.27
CA ILE A 70 3.24 -1.85 0.35
C ILE A 70 4.34 -1.81 -0.72
N ARG A 71 4.68 -0.61 -1.23
CA ARG A 71 5.69 -0.46 -2.27
C ARG A 71 7.10 -0.75 -1.78
N GLU A 72 7.42 -0.33 -0.56
CA GLU A 72 8.73 -0.55 0.06
C GLU A 72 8.83 -1.95 0.69
N GLY A 73 7.70 -2.64 0.90
CA GLY A 73 7.64 -4.02 1.36
C GLY A 73 7.24 -4.21 2.82
N TYR A 74 6.90 -3.12 3.53
CA TYR A 74 6.36 -3.09 4.89
C TYR A 74 4.90 -3.58 4.91
N CYS A 75 4.71 -4.85 4.56
CA CYS A 75 3.38 -5.44 4.38
C CYS A 75 2.65 -5.68 5.71
N ASP A 76 3.39 -5.88 6.80
CA ASP A 76 2.81 -6.13 8.12
C ASP A 76 2.22 -4.83 8.68
N GLU A 77 2.97 -3.73 8.59
CA GLU A 77 2.52 -2.38 8.94
C GLU A 77 1.37 -1.93 8.03
N ALA A 78 1.37 -2.33 6.75
CA ALA A 78 0.26 -2.08 5.85
C ALA A 78 -1.02 -2.83 6.28
N ASN A 79 -0.90 -4.07 6.74
CA ASN A 79 -2.03 -4.82 7.28
C ASN A 79 -2.52 -4.21 8.59
N GLU A 80 -1.61 -3.85 9.48
CA GLU A 80 -1.92 -3.21 10.75
C GLU A 80 -2.66 -1.87 10.54
N LEU A 81 -2.24 -1.07 9.56
CA LEU A 81 -2.95 0.15 9.18
C LEU A 81 -4.37 -0.14 8.69
N LEU A 82 -4.56 -1.21 7.92
CA LEU A 82 -5.89 -1.64 7.46
C LEU A 82 -6.77 -2.17 8.61
N ASP A 83 -6.17 -2.77 9.65
CA ASP A 83 -6.86 -3.27 10.85
C ASP A 83 -7.26 -2.12 11.78
N THR A 84 -6.38 -1.14 11.95
CA THR A 84 -6.62 0.09 12.71
C THR A 84 -7.78 0.89 12.15
N PHE A 85 -7.88 0.94 10.83
CA PHE A 85 -8.86 1.74 10.10
C PHE A 85 -9.76 0.85 9.24
N PRO A 86 -10.70 0.09 9.84
CA PRO A 86 -11.47 -0.93 9.12
C PRO A 86 -12.57 -0.35 8.22
N GLY A 87 -13.02 0.88 8.46
CA GLY A 87 -14.11 1.51 7.74
C GLY A 87 -13.79 1.78 6.27
N SER A 88 -14.82 1.71 5.41
CA SER A 88 -14.69 2.00 3.97
C SER A 88 -14.27 3.44 3.68
N ASN A 89 -14.54 4.37 4.61
CA ASN A 89 -14.23 5.80 4.48
C ASN A 89 -12.99 6.22 5.27
N ASP A 90 -12.34 5.30 6.00
CA ASP A 90 -11.21 5.67 6.87
C ASP A 90 -9.90 5.86 6.10
N ILE A 91 -9.82 5.25 4.91
CA ILE A 91 -8.67 5.28 4.01
C ILE A 91 -9.15 5.58 2.60
N ARG A 92 -8.61 6.63 1.99
CA ARG A 92 -8.87 6.98 0.59
C ARG A 92 -7.57 7.16 -0.15
N LEU A 93 -7.44 6.56 -1.33
CA LEU A 93 -6.24 6.74 -2.12
C LEU A 93 -6.19 8.17 -2.72
N PRO A 94 -5.04 8.86 -2.60
CA PRO A 94 -4.82 10.15 -3.24
C PRO A 94 -5.00 10.05 -4.75
N SER A 95 -5.75 11.01 -5.31
CA SER A 95 -6.17 10.98 -6.72
C SER A 95 -5.21 11.72 -7.65
N ARG A 96 -4.52 12.74 -7.13
CA ARG A 96 -3.57 13.58 -7.88
C ARG A 96 -2.19 12.93 -7.94
N LEU A 97 -1.84 12.13 -6.94
CA LEU A 97 -0.61 11.32 -6.91
C LEU A 97 -0.70 10.01 -7.72
N ALA A 98 -1.64 9.94 -8.68
CA ALA A 98 -1.97 8.76 -9.47
C ALA A 98 -0.76 8.02 -10.09
N PRO A 99 0.32 8.65 -10.57
CA PRO A 99 1.45 7.91 -11.15
C PRO A 99 2.21 7.04 -10.13
N LEU A 100 2.29 7.48 -8.87
CA LEU A 100 3.05 6.80 -7.80
C LEU A 100 2.25 5.69 -7.12
N LEU A 101 0.92 5.82 -7.13
CA LEU A 101 -0.02 4.98 -6.39
C LEU A 101 -0.83 4.06 -7.31
N ARG A 102 -0.58 4.14 -8.63
CA ARG A 102 -1.42 3.54 -9.66
C ARG A 102 -1.60 2.04 -9.48
N TRP A 103 -0.61 1.37 -8.90
CA TRP A 103 -0.45 -0.08 -8.97
C TRP A 103 -0.15 -0.72 -7.61
N THR A 104 -0.86 -0.31 -6.56
CA THR A 104 -0.68 -0.85 -5.21
C THR A 104 -0.79 -2.38 -5.15
N ILE A 105 -1.68 -2.97 -5.95
CA ILE A 105 -1.85 -4.42 -6.03
C ILE A 105 -0.65 -5.10 -6.71
N ASP A 106 0.01 -4.43 -7.67
CA ASP A 106 1.22 -4.96 -8.30
C ASP A 106 2.36 -5.06 -7.28
N SER A 107 2.50 -4.04 -6.42
CA SER A 107 3.46 -4.08 -5.31
C SER A 107 3.12 -5.18 -4.31
N ALA A 108 1.84 -5.34 -3.92
CA ALA A 108 1.44 -6.44 -3.04
C ALA A 108 1.72 -7.83 -3.67
N ALA A 109 1.51 -7.98 -4.99
CA ALA A 109 1.85 -9.19 -5.74
C ALA A 109 3.36 -9.42 -5.83
N LYS A 110 4.16 -8.37 -5.96
CA LYS A 110 5.63 -8.43 -5.88
C LYS A 110 6.08 -9.05 -4.54
N HIS A 111 5.41 -8.68 -3.45
CA HIS A 111 5.69 -9.18 -2.09
C HIS A 111 4.96 -10.49 -1.76
N ARG A 112 4.27 -11.11 -2.73
CA ARG A 112 3.62 -12.43 -2.61
C ARG A 112 2.58 -12.51 -1.49
N ASN A 113 2.01 -11.38 -1.09
CA ASN A 113 1.07 -11.32 0.03
C ASN A 113 -0.38 -11.39 -0.44
N LEU A 114 -0.91 -12.61 -0.57
CA LEU A 114 -2.29 -12.86 -1.00
C LEU A 114 -3.32 -12.25 -0.04
N ALA A 115 -3.08 -12.29 1.27
CA ALA A 115 -4.00 -11.75 2.27
C ALA A 115 -4.17 -10.24 2.07
N LEU A 116 -3.07 -9.52 1.89
CA LEU A 116 -3.08 -8.09 1.61
C LEU A 116 -3.79 -7.77 0.29
N ILE A 117 -3.55 -8.54 -0.78
CA ILE A 117 -4.24 -8.36 -2.07
C ILE A 117 -5.76 -8.52 -1.90
N LYS A 118 -6.22 -9.53 -1.16
CA LYS A 118 -7.65 -9.76 -0.88
C LYS A 118 -8.25 -8.57 -0.12
N ARG A 119 -7.56 -8.05 0.90
CA ARG A 119 -8.01 -6.90 1.69
C ARG A 119 -8.10 -5.63 0.86
N LEU A 120 -7.08 -5.35 0.05
CA LEU A 120 -7.06 -4.21 -0.86
C LEU A 120 -8.21 -4.28 -1.87
N HIS A 121 -8.42 -5.46 -2.48
CA HIS A 121 -9.51 -5.67 -3.42
C HIS A 121 -10.89 -5.49 -2.77
N ALA A 122 -11.12 -6.10 -1.61
CA ALA A 122 -12.40 -6.01 -0.89
C ALA A 122 -12.78 -4.57 -0.53
N ARG A 123 -11.79 -3.70 -0.28
CA ARG A 123 -12.00 -2.28 0.05
C ARG A 123 -11.95 -1.36 -1.17
N GLY A 124 -11.76 -1.89 -2.38
CA GLY A 124 -11.57 -1.09 -3.59
C GLY A 124 -10.33 -0.20 -3.54
N LEU A 125 -9.32 -0.57 -2.72
CA LEU A 125 -8.09 0.18 -2.55
C LEU A 125 -7.04 -0.29 -3.56
N GLY A 126 -6.69 0.60 -4.48
CA GLY A 126 -5.59 0.40 -5.42
C GLY A 126 -6.01 -0.28 -6.72
N ALA A 127 -5.26 0.01 -7.77
CA ALA A 127 -5.42 -0.66 -9.06
C ALA A 127 -4.39 -1.78 -9.19
N ALA A 128 -4.71 -2.74 -10.06
CA ALA A 128 -3.76 -3.71 -10.57
C ALA A 128 -3.42 -3.35 -12.02
N SER A 129 -2.30 -3.85 -12.50
CA SER A 129 -1.96 -3.91 -13.91
C SER A 129 -1.63 -5.35 -14.29
N VAL A 130 -1.31 -5.56 -15.58
CA VAL A 130 -0.80 -6.86 -16.05
C VAL A 130 0.46 -7.32 -15.29
N ARG A 131 1.21 -6.40 -14.64
CA ARG A 131 2.36 -6.76 -13.81
C ARG A 131 1.99 -7.61 -12.62
N ALA A 132 0.84 -7.39 -11.98
CA ALA A 132 0.49 -8.16 -10.79
C ALA A 132 0.50 -9.66 -11.10
N MET A 133 -0.13 -10.04 -12.22
CA MET A 133 -0.17 -11.44 -12.65
C MET A 133 1.16 -11.90 -13.26
N ASP A 134 1.90 -11.03 -13.97
CA ASP A 134 3.26 -11.36 -14.46
C ASP A 134 4.21 -11.67 -13.29
N LEU A 135 4.18 -10.87 -12.22
CA LEU A 135 5.00 -11.05 -11.01
C LEU A 135 4.58 -12.29 -10.23
N ALA A 136 3.27 -12.51 -10.04
CA ALA A 136 2.77 -13.73 -9.40
C ALA A 136 3.20 -14.98 -10.20
N ALA A 137 3.16 -14.92 -11.53
CA ALA A 137 3.60 -16.01 -12.39
C ALA A 137 5.12 -16.22 -12.38
N GLU A 138 5.90 -15.17 -12.15
CA GLU A 138 7.35 -15.27 -11.95
C GLU A 138 7.72 -15.95 -10.63
N HIS A 139 6.98 -15.67 -9.56
CA HIS A 139 7.18 -16.32 -8.27
C HIS A 139 6.58 -17.72 -8.19
N GLY A 140 5.67 -18.07 -9.09
CA GLY A 140 4.98 -19.37 -9.08
C GLY A 140 3.77 -19.39 -8.13
N ASP A 141 3.26 -18.22 -7.75
CA ASP A 141 2.17 -18.08 -6.79
C ASP A 141 0.80 -18.31 -7.45
N LEU A 142 0.46 -19.58 -7.65
CA LEU A 142 -0.81 -19.99 -8.29
C LEU A 142 -2.03 -19.34 -7.63
N ALA A 143 -2.08 -19.30 -6.30
CA ALA A 143 -3.21 -18.72 -5.57
C ALA A 143 -3.41 -17.21 -5.87
N ILE A 144 -2.32 -16.46 -6.07
CA ILE A 144 -2.40 -15.04 -6.47
C ILE A 144 -2.87 -14.92 -7.93
N VAL A 145 -2.34 -15.78 -8.82
CA VAL A 145 -2.76 -15.81 -10.24
C VAL A 145 -4.25 -16.13 -10.37
N GLU A 146 -4.74 -17.13 -9.65
CA GLU A 146 -6.16 -17.51 -9.62
C GLU A 146 -7.03 -16.37 -9.07
N PHE A 147 -6.62 -15.75 -7.96
CA PHE A 147 -7.34 -14.63 -7.38
C PHE A 147 -7.44 -13.44 -8.35
N LEU A 148 -6.31 -13.05 -8.96
CA LEU A 148 -6.27 -11.96 -9.93
C LEU A 148 -7.06 -12.31 -11.20
N HIS A 149 -7.03 -13.56 -11.66
CA HIS A 149 -7.78 -13.99 -12.84
C HIS A 149 -9.30 -13.92 -12.61
N THR A 150 -9.75 -14.31 -11.42
CA THR A 150 -11.18 -14.43 -11.08
C THR A 150 -11.81 -13.09 -10.73
N HIS A 151 -11.08 -12.20 -10.05
CA HIS A 151 -11.63 -10.96 -9.49
C HIS A 151 -11.25 -9.70 -10.28
N ARG A 152 -10.26 -9.78 -11.18
CA ARG A 152 -9.71 -8.63 -11.90
C ARG A 152 -9.71 -8.90 -13.41
N ARG A 153 -9.71 -7.84 -14.23
CA ARG A 153 -9.91 -7.92 -15.69
C ARG A 153 -8.65 -7.60 -16.50
N GLU A 154 -7.62 -7.07 -15.84
CA GLU A 154 -6.38 -6.55 -16.42
C GLU A 154 -5.59 -7.63 -17.17
N GLY A 155 -5.60 -8.88 -16.67
CA GLY A 155 -4.95 -10.03 -17.31
C GLY A 155 -3.44 -10.10 -17.07
N CYS A 156 -2.73 -10.77 -17.98
CA CYS A 156 -1.27 -10.88 -17.96
C CYS A 156 -0.64 -10.58 -19.32
N SER A 157 0.68 -10.54 -19.37
CA SER A 157 1.41 -10.38 -20.62
C SER A 157 2.17 -11.65 -21.00
N LYS A 158 2.81 -11.64 -22.17
CA LYS A 158 3.74 -12.70 -22.59
C LYS A 158 4.87 -12.96 -21.58
N ILE A 159 5.16 -12.01 -20.68
CA ILE A 159 6.13 -12.19 -19.59
C ILE A 159 5.67 -13.29 -18.63
N ALA A 160 4.41 -13.29 -18.18
CA ALA A 160 3.87 -14.33 -17.29
C ALA A 160 4.15 -15.73 -17.84
N PHE A 161 3.85 -15.99 -19.11
CA PHE A 161 4.09 -17.29 -19.75
C PHE A 161 5.56 -17.66 -19.82
N LYS A 162 6.44 -16.70 -20.12
CA LYS A 162 7.88 -16.93 -20.19
C LYS A 162 8.44 -17.28 -18.81
N LYS A 163 8.00 -16.58 -17.76
CA LYS A 163 8.47 -16.74 -16.38
C LYS A 163 7.88 -17.98 -15.71
N ALA A 164 6.61 -18.27 -15.96
CA ALA A 164 5.92 -19.47 -15.47
C ALA A 164 6.47 -20.79 -16.04
N LYS A 165 7.39 -20.77 -17.03
CA LYS A 165 8.03 -22.02 -17.52
C LYS A 165 8.71 -22.83 -16.41
N LYS A 166 9.19 -22.17 -15.36
CA LYS A 166 9.76 -22.83 -14.18
C LYS A 166 8.69 -23.41 -13.24
N HIS A 167 7.45 -22.93 -13.35
CA HIS A 167 6.32 -23.22 -12.46
C HIS A 167 5.19 -23.87 -13.25
N LYS A 168 5.27 -25.21 -13.37
CA LYS A 168 4.39 -26.00 -14.25
C LYS A 168 2.89 -25.75 -14.00
N GLU A 169 2.50 -25.64 -12.74
CA GLU A 169 1.11 -25.42 -12.32
C GLU A 169 0.57 -24.07 -12.83
N VAL A 170 1.32 -22.99 -12.59
CA VAL A 170 0.95 -21.66 -13.10
C VAL A 170 0.91 -21.63 -14.62
N LEU A 171 1.89 -22.25 -15.30
CA LEU A 171 1.89 -22.29 -16.76
C LEU A 171 0.69 -23.07 -17.31
N ALA A 172 0.32 -24.18 -16.68
CA ALA A 172 -0.85 -24.96 -17.05
C ALA A 172 -2.13 -24.14 -16.87
N PHE A 173 -2.27 -23.45 -15.74
CA PHE A 173 -3.39 -22.56 -15.47
C PHE A 173 -3.50 -21.44 -16.51
N LEU A 174 -2.40 -20.76 -16.82
CA LEU A 174 -2.38 -19.66 -17.79
C LEU A 174 -2.72 -20.13 -19.22
N LYS A 175 -2.22 -21.30 -19.64
CA LYS A 175 -2.55 -21.88 -20.94
C LYS A 175 -4.00 -22.30 -21.05
N ALA A 176 -4.58 -22.84 -19.97
CA ALA A 176 -5.98 -23.27 -19.94
C ALA A 176 -6.95 -22.08 -19.93
N ASN A 177 -6.66 -21.06 -19.12
CA ASN A 177 -7.63 -19.99 -18.83
C ASN A 177 -7.38 -18.69 -19.61
N ARG A 178 -6.13 -18.42 -20.05
CA ARG A 178 -5.76 -17.14 -20.71
C ARG A 178 -4.80 -17.31 -21.91
N PRO A 179 -5.07 -18.20 -22.88
CA PRO A 179 -4.13 -18.48 -23.98
C PRO A 179 -3.81 -17.25 -24.85
N ASN A 180 -4.75 -16.30 -24.98
CA ASN A 180 -4.57 -15.09 -25.79
C ASN A 180 -3.55 -14.11 -25.19
N ASP A 181 -3.42 -14.09 -23.87
CA ASP A 181 -2.52 -13.18 -23.15
C ASP A 181 -1.04 -13.50 -23.41
N ALA A 182 -0.74 -14.71 -23.88
CA ALA A 182 0.61 -15.13 -24.29
C ALA A 182 1.21 -14.27 -25.41
N ARG A 183 0.38 -13.51 -26.15
CA ARG A 183 0.81 -12.62 -27.23
C ARG A 183 0.84 -11.14 -26.82
N ILE A 184 0.25 -10.79 -25.67
CA ILE A 184 0.16 -9.41 -25.19
C ILE A 184 1.56 -8.90 -24.84
N ARG A 185 1.91 -7.72 -25.35
CA ARG A 185 3.18 -7.07 -25.00
C ARG A 185 3.05 -6.41 -23.63
N PRO A 186 4.06 -6.53 -22.76
CA PRO A 186 4.06 -5.81 -21.49
C PRO A 186 4.06 -4.30 -21.76
N PRO A 187 3.32 -3.50 -20.98
CA PRO A 187 3.43 -2.05 -21.02
C PRO A 187 4.86 -1.61 -20.68
N VAL A 188 5.28 -0.48 -21.24
CA VAL A 188 6.59 0.11 -20.93
C VAL A 188 6.54 0.66 -19.51
N TYR A 189 7.27 0.01 -18.61
CA TYR A 189 7.38 0.42 -17.21
C TYR A 189 8.42 1.52 -17.07
N GLY A 190 8.10 2.73 -17.52
CA GLY A 190 8.85 3.90 -17.10
C GLY A 190 8.54 4.16 -15.63
N GLU A 191 9.44 3.80 -14.73
CA GLU A 191 9.35 4.32 -13.36
C GLU A 191 9.54 5.84 -13.44
N PRO A 192 8.57 6.66 -12.99
CA PRO A 192 8.90 8.04 -12.72
C PRO A 192 9.96 8.01 -11.62
N LYS A 193 11.21 8.31 -11.97
CA LYS A 193 12.30 8.59 -11.01
C LYS A 193 11.96 9.89 -10.29
N VAL A 194 10.96 9.86 -9.41
CA VAL A 194 10.71 10.98 -8.51
C VAL A 194 11.54 10.69 -7.26
N PRO A 195 12.55 11.51 -6.95
CA PRO A 195 13.34 11.38 -5.75
C PRO A 195 12.50 11.84 -4.54
N LEU A 196 11.51 11.03 -4.14
CA LEU A 196 10.76 11.25 -2.89
C LEU A 196 11.30 10.35 -1.77
N SER A 197 12.60 10.02 -1.86
CA SER A 197 13.33 9.05 -1.05
C SER A 197 13.81 9.57 0.31
N HIS A 198 13.31 10.71 0.81
CA HIS A 198 13.76 11.29 2.09
C HIS A 198 12.70 11.29 3.20
N VAL A 199 11.48 10.82 2.93
CA VAL A 199 10.42 10.86 3.94
C VAL A 199 10.48 9.64 4.88
N LEU A 200 10.64 8.43 4.33
CA LEU A 200 10.61 7.16 5.09
C LEU A 200 11.98 6.65 5.56
N THR A 201 13.06 6.99 4.87
CA THR A 201 14.43 6.58 5.27
C THR A 201 14.83 7.13 6.63
N CYS A 202 14.30 8.29 7.03
CA CYS A 202 14.55 8.86 8.36
C CYS A 202 13.55 8.39 9.43
N ALA A 203 12.51 7.63 9.06
CA ALA A 203 11.43 7.23 9.97
C ALA A 203 11.52 5.78 10.45
N ILE A 204 12.40 4.99 9.84
CA ILE A 204 12.50 3.53 10.04
C ILE A 204 13.94 3.13 10.44
N GLN A 205 14.81 4.11 10.73
CA GLN A 205 16.13 3.90 11.35
C GLN A 205 16.06 4.25 12.83
#